data_AF-Q5R1Q7-F1
#
_entry.id   AF-Q5R1Q7-F1
#
_cell.length_a   1.000
_cell.length_b   1.000
_cell.length_c   1.000
_cell.angle_alpha   90.00
_cell.angle_beta   90.00
_cell.angle_gamma   90.00
#
_symmetry.space_group_name_H-M   'P 1'
#
loop_
_entity.id
_entity.type
_entity.pdbx_description
1 polymer ?
#
loop_
_entity_poly.entity_id
_entity_poly.type
_entity_poly.pdbx_seq_one_letter_code
_entity_poly.pdbx_strand_id
1 'polypeptide(L)'
;GVDTGIEKEDEFNARPSIRIVIPDNLKALLVDDWEYVTKNNQLVPLPAKGPVSTILDHYFEEEKPKRASASDIDVLEEVVAGIREYFEKSLSKILLYQFERQQYQMISSKWESGAEGYVNKGPCEVYGAEHLARLFASLPELIAQTGLSQQATQRLREELSKFSMWLSKHSDRYFSAKYDAPSKEYIDKAKGVNSQDAPGTATARLFEMDKQDKSD
;
A
#
# COMPACT_ATOMS: atom_id res chain seq x y z
N GLY A 1 40.07 14.94 -7.73
CA GLY A 1 38.80 15.50 -8.19
C GLY A 1 37.71 14.68 -7.59
N VAL A 2 37.16 15.15 -6.48
CA VAL A 2 36.01 14.56 -5.79
C VAL A 2 34.97 15.67 -5.81
N ASP A 3 33.86 15.46 -6.51
CA ASP A 3 32.53 15.91 -6.07
C ASP A 3 31.47 15.49 -7.12
N THR A 4 30.71 14.43 -6.83
CA THR A 4 29.46 14.08 -7.55
C THR A 4 28.43 13.45 -6.59
N GLY A 5 28.58 13.67 -5.29
CA GLY A 5 27.74 13.02 -4.26
C GLY A 5 26.66 13.93 -3.65
N ILE A 6 26.87 15.26 -3.66
CA ILE A 6 26.12 16.19 -2.81
C ILE A 6 24.88 16.76 -3.54
N GLU A 7 24.90 16.87 -4.87
CA GLU A 7 23.81 17.52 -5.62
C GLU A 7 22.48 16.75 -5.59
N LYS A 8 22.48 15.43 -5.33
CA LYS A 8 21.25 14.63 -5.28
C LYS A 8 20.48 14.76 -3.96
N GLU A 9 21.14 15.12 -2.87
CA GLU A 9 20.51 15.23 -1.55
C GLU A 9 19.79 16.59 -1.38
N ASP A 10 20.35 17.67 -1.92
CA ASP A 10 19.72 18.99 -1.88
C ASP A 10 18.48 19.09 -2.78
N GLU A 11 18.49 18.40 -3.94
CA GLU A 11 17.33 18.33 -4.85
C GLU A 11 16.21 17.40 -4.33
N PHE A 12 16.53 16.52 -3.38
CA PHE A 12 15.55 15.70 -2.65
C PHE A 12 14.81 16.50 -1.58
N ASN A 13 15.52 17.38 -0.86
CA ASN A 13 14.96 18.22 0.21
C ASN A 13 14.18 19.45 -0.28
N ALA A 14 14.34 19.86 -1.55
CA ALA A 14 13.65 21.02 -2.12
C ALA A 14 12.26 20.72 -2.71
N ARG A 15 11.84 19.45 -2.73
CA ARG A 15 10.55 19.06 -3.33
C ARG A 15 9.41 19.39 -2.36
N PRO A 16 8.27 19.91 -2.84
CA PRO A 16 7.10 20.12 -2.00
C PRO A 16 6.75 18.80 -1.30
N SER A 17 6.78 18.79 0.04
CA SER A 17 6.41 17.58 0.80
C SER A 17 4.93 17.28 0.53
N ILE A 18 4.66 16.24 -0.26
CA ILE A 18 3.28 15.82 -0.56
C ILE A 18 2.76 15.04 0.66
N ARG A 19 2.06 15.70 1.57
CA ARG A 19 1.45 15.03 2.73
C ARG A 19 0.04 14.56 2.39
N ILE A 20 -0.15 13.24 2.25
CA ILE A 20 -1.48 12.61 2.24
C ILE A 20 -1.90 12.39 3.69
N VAL A 21 -3.13 12.79 4.03
CA VAL A 21 -3.65 12.58 5.38
C VAL A 21 -3.93 11.09 5.57
N ILE A 22 -3.26 10.45 6.53
CA ILE A 22 -3.53 9.07 6.94
C ILE A 22 -4.08 9.13 8.36
N PRO A 23 -5.35 8.74 8.58
CA PRO A 23 -5.96 8.75 9.91
C PRO A 23 -5.19 7.87 10.92
N ASP A 24 -5.18 8.28 12.18
CA ASP A 24 -4.44 7.58 13.26
C ASP A 24 -4.84 6.11 13.40
N ASN A 25 -6.11 5.77 13.17
CA ASN A 25 -6.57 4.37 13.15
C ASN A 25 -5.83 3.55 12.08
N LEU A 26 -5.67 4.07 10.86
CA LEU A 26 -4.90 3.37 9.82
C LEU A 26 -3.41 3.31 10.15
N LYS A 27 -2.85 4.35 10.78
CA LYS A 27 -1.46 4.31 11.25
C LYS A 27 -1.27 3.20 12.29
N ALA A 28 -2.17 3.10 13.27
CA ALA A 28 -2.15 2.04 14.28
C ALA A 28 -2.25 0.64 13.65
N LEU A 29 -3.18 0.45 12.71
CA LEU A 29 -3.32 -0.81 11.97
C LEU A 29 -2.05 -1.17 11.18
N LEU A 30 -1.34 -0.18 10.61
CA LEU A 30 -0.09 -0.40 9.89
C LEU A 30 1.09 -0.75 10.82
N VAL A 31 1.09 -0.21 12.04
CA VAL A 31 2.07 -0.58 13.07
C VAL A 31 1.83 -2.01 13.55
N ASP A 32 0.57 -2.37 13.82
CA ASP A 32 0.19 -3.72 14.21
C ASP A 32 0.49 -4.74 13.11
N ASP A 33 0.12 -4.44 11.86
CA ASP A 33 0.43 -5.25 10.67
C ASP A 33 1.94 -5.54 10.56
N TRP A 34 2.76 -4.52 10.73
CA TRP A 34 4.21 -4.67 10.71
C TRP A 34 4.72 -5.59 11.82
N GLU A 35 4.21 -5.45 13.04
CA GLU A 35 4.59 -6.30 14.17
C GLU A 35 4.17 -7.76 13.92
N TYR A 36 2.93 -7.99 13.46
CA TYR A 36 2.45 -9.33 13.14
C TYR A 36 3.31 -10.02 12.08
N VAL A 37 3.66 -9.33 11.00
CA VAL A 37 4.43 -9.94 9.92
C VAL A 37 5.91 -10.06 10.26
N THR A 38 6.52 -8.96 10.71
CA THR A 38 7.99 -8.85 10.81
C THR A 38 8.53 -9.45 12.10
N LYS A 39 7.82 -9.29 13.22
CA LYS A 39 8.28 -9.82 14.52
C LYS A 39 7.65 -11.17 14.82
N ASN A 40 6.34 -11.30 14.61
CA ASN A 40 5.61 -12.50 15.04
C ASN A 40 5.60 -13.61 13.98
N ASN A 41 6.17 -13.37 12.80
CA ASN A 41 6.20 -14.32 11.67
C ASN A 41 4.79 -14.83 11.31
N GLN A 42 3.81 -13.93 11.29
CA GLN A 42 2.44 -14.23 10.88
C GLN A 42 2.16 -13.66 9.48
N LEU A 43 1.13 -14.17 8.82
CA LEU A 43 0.74 -13.75 7.48
C LEU A 43 -0.73 -13.34 7.46
N VAL A 44 -1.04 -12.34 6.63
CA VAL A 44 -2.42 -12.05 6.27
C VAL A 44 -3.01 -13.29 5.57
N PRO A 45 -4.22 -13.75 5.95
CA PRO A 45 -4.88 -14.86 5.28
C PRO A 45 -5.22 -14.50 3.83
N LEU A 46 -4.78 -15.32 2.88
CA LEU A 46 -5.02 -15.12 1.44
C LEU A 46 -5.76 -16.34 0.84
N PRO A 47 -6.74 -16.13 -0.07
CA PRO A 47 -7.21 -14.84 -0.58
C PRO A 47 -7.96 -14.03 0.48
N ALA A 48 -7.81 -12.71 0.44
CA ALA A 48 -8.44 -11.79 1.37
C ALA A 48 -9.98 -11.89 1.27
N LYS A 49 -10.67 -11.75 2.41
CA LYS A 49 -12.13 -11.74 2.46
C LYS A 49 -12.74 -10.51 1.79
N GLY A 50 -12.04 -9.38 1.85
CA GLY A 50 -12.34 -8.17 1.11
C GLY A 50 -11.16 -7.82 0.20
N PRO A 51 -11.12 -8.33 -1.04
CA PRO A 51 -10.06 -8.01 -1.98
C PRO A 51 -10.02 -6.52 -2.31
N VAL A 52 -8.84 -6.02 -2.70
CA VAL A 52 -8.66 -4.62 -3.12
C VAL A 52 -9.64 -4.23 -4.20
N SER A 53 -9.92 -5.10 -5.18
CA SER A 53 -10.91 -4.85 -6.22
C SER A 53 -12.28 -4.47 -5.65
N THR A 54 -12.76 -5.27 -4.71
CA THR A 54 -14.04 -5.04 -4.00
C THR A 54 -14.01 -3.79 -3.15
N ILE A 55 -12.90 -3.49 -2.46
CA ILE A 55 -12.74 -2.28 -1.66
C ILE A 55 -12.86 -1.03 -2.54
N LEU A 56 -12.16 -1.03 -3.67
CA LEU A 56 -12.17 0.08 -4.64
C LEU A 56 -13.55 0.27 -5.27
N ASP A 57 -14.22 -0.83 -5.62
CA ASP A 57 -15.58 -0.79 -6.19
C ASP A 57 -16.58 -0.20 -5.18
N HIS A 58 -16.54 -0.66 -3.92
CA HIS A 58 -17.41 -0.11 -2.88
C HIS A 58 -17.14 1.37 -2.60
N TYR A 59 -15.87 1.80 -2.56
CA TYR A 59 -15.53 3.21 -2.43
C TYR A 59 -16.10 4.03 -3.59
N PHE A 60 -15.92 3.56 -4.82
CA PHE A 60 -16.41 4.24 -6.01
C PHE A 60 -17.93 4.40 -5.99
N GLU A 61 -18.67 3.31 -5.73
CA GLU A 61 -20.14 3.33 -5.69
C GLU A 61 -20.70 4.21 -4.56
N GLU A 62 -20.01 4.29 -3.42
CA GLU A 62 -20.41 5.18 -2.33
C GLU A 62 -20.10 6.66 -2.59
N GLU A 63 -18.97 6.97 -3.25
CA GLU A 63 -18.55 8.36 -3.50
C GLU A 63 -19.13 8.97 -4.76
N LYS A 64 -19.40 8.17 -5.80
CA LYS A 64 -19.98 8.62 -7.06
C LYS A 64 -21.25 9.48 -6.90
N PRO A 65 -22.28 9.10 -6.11
CA PRO A 65 -23.47 9.93 -5.95
C PRO A 65 -23.23 11.21 -5.13
N LYS A 66 -22.08 11.34 -4.46
CA LYS A 66 -21.70 12.54 -3.68
C LYS A 66 -20.97 13.57 -4.53
N ARG A 67 -20.65 13.27 -5.79
CA ARG A 67 -19.94 14.17 -6.71
C ARG A 67 -20.89 15.22 -7.28
N ALA A 68 -20.41 16.47 -7.35
CA ALA A 68 -21.22 17.62 -7.75
C ALA A 68 -21.41 17.71 -9.27
N SER A 69 -20.48 17.17 -10.06
CA SER A 69 -20.49 17.25 -11.51
C SER A 69 -19.96 15.97 -12.16
N ALA A 70 -20.23 15.81 -13.46
CA ALA A 70 -19.68 14.70 -14.26
C ALA A 70 -18.14 14.69 -14.24
N SER A 71 -17.50 15.87 -14.33
CA SER A 71 -16.04 15.97 -14.26
C SER A 71 -15.46 15.50 -12.93
N ASP A 72 -16.21 15.62 -11.82
CA ASP A 72 -15.78 15.10 -10.52
C ASP A 72 -15.92 13.59 -10.42
N ILE A 73 -16.87 12.99 -11.16
CA ILE A 73 -17.01 11.54 -11.30
C ILE A 73 -15.87 10.99 -12.17
N ASP A 74 -15.57 11.65 -13.30
CA ASP A 74 -14.47 11.24 -14.19
C ASP A 74 -13.14 11.21 -13.44
N VAL A 75 -12.88 12.22 -12.59
CA VAL A 75 -11.68 12.24 -11.75
C VAL A 75 -11.70 11.16 -10.67
N LEU A 76 -12.83 10.90 -10.04
CA LEU A 76 -12.95 9.79 -9.10
C LEU A 76 -12.63 8.45 -9.80
N GLU A 77 -13.17 8.23 -11.00
CA GLU A 77 -12.92 7.02 -11.80
C GLU A 77 -11.44 6.89 -12.15
N GLU A 78 -10.81 7.97 -12.63
CA GLU A 78 -9.39 8.00 -12.97
C GLU A 78 -8.50 7.70 -11.74
N VAL A 79 -8.82 8.29 -10.57
CA VAL A 79 -8.06 8.03 -9.34
C VAL A 79 -8.21 6.59 -8.88
N VAL A 80 -9.44 6.04 -8.89
CA VAL A 80 -9.69 4.64 -8.49
C VAL A 80 -8.99 3.66 -9.43
N ALA A 81 -9.05 3.92 -10.75
CA ALA A 81 -8.33 3.14 -11.75
C ALA A 81 -6.81 3.22 -11.54
N GLY A 82 -6.28 4.42 -11.26
CA GLY A 82 -4.87 4.64 -10.97
C GLY A 82 -4.39 3.88 -9.72
N ILE A 83 -5.17 3.91 -8.63
CA ILE A 83 -4.85 3.14 -7.41
C ILE A 83 -4.80 1.63 -7.73
N ARG A 84 -5.80 1.13 -8.48
CA ARG A 84 -5.87 -0.28 -8.89
C ARG A 84 -4.65 -0.70 -9.69
N GLU A 85 -4.35 0.02 -10.76
CA GLU A 85 -3.21 -0.27 -11.64
C GLU A 85 -1.89 -0.18 -10.88
N TYR A 86 -1.75 0.83 -10.01
CA TYR A 86 -0.54 1.00 -9.23
C TYR A 86 -0.36 -0.13 -8.23
N PHE A 87 -1.41 -0.52 -7.50
CA PHE A 87 -1.38 -1.66 -6.59
C PHE A 87 -0.95 -2.95 -7.33
N GLU A 88 -1.55 -3.22 -8.48
CA GLU A 88 -1.24 -4.39 -9.31
C GLU A 88 0.25 -4.45 -9.68
N LYS A 89 0.83 -3.31 -10.07
CA LYS A 89 2.23 -3.21 -10.54
C LYS A 89 3.27 -3.08 -9.42
N SER A 90 2.86 -2.65 -8.23
CA SER A 90 3.76 -2.30 -7.13
C SER A 90 3.79 -3.34 -6.01
N LEU A 91 2.78 -4.22 -5.91
CA LEU A 91 2.65 -5.19 -4.81
C LEU A 91 3.95 -5.95 -4.54
N SER A 92 4.45 -6.68 -5.53
CA SER A 92 5.65 -7.52 -5.41
C SER A 92 6.96 -6.74 -5.26
N LYS A 93 6.95 -5.43 -5.57
CA LYS A 93 8.14 -4.59 -5.60
C LYS A 93 8.37 -3.88 -4.27
N ILE A 94 7.31 -3.27 -3.72
CA ILE A 94 7.45 -2.33 -2.60
C ILE A 94 6.45 -2.53 -1.46
N LEU A 95 5.43 -3.38 -1.61
CA LEU A 95 4.35 -3.47 -0.61
C LEU A 95 4.42 -4.70 0.33
N LEU A 96 5.11 -5.78 -0.05
CA LEU A 96 5.29 -6.92 0.86
C LEU A 96 6.58 -6.80 1.68
N TYR A 97 6.52 -7.25 2.92
CA TYR A 97 7.71 -7.48 3.74
C TYR A 97 8.48 -8.70 3.25
N GLN A 98 9.73 -8.84 3.71
CA GLN A 98 10.59 -9.95 3.33
C GLN A 98 9.95 -11.31 3.62
N PHE A 99 9.31 -11.46 4.79
CA PHE A 99 8.67 -12.70 5.22
C PHE A 99 7.53 -13.14 4.27
N GLU A 100 6.77 -12.19 3.70
CA GLU A 100 5.64 -12.47 2.82
C GLU A 100 6.07 -12.88 1.38
N ARG A 101 7.33 -12.67 0.98
CA ARG A 101 7.80 -12.95 -0.39
C ARG A 101 7.57 -14.41 -0.79
N GLN A 102 7.74 -15.34 0.14
CA GLN A 102 7.48 -16.76 -0.09
C GLN A 102 5.98 -17.04 -0.30
N GLN A 103 5.10 -16.31 0.41
CA GLN A 103 3.65 -16.42 0.24
C GLN A 103 3.24 -15.93 -1.14
N TYR A 104 3.79 -14.78 -1.57
CA TYR A 104 3.56 -14.24 -2.89
C TYR A 104 3.94 -15.22 -4.00
N GLN A 105 5.14 -15.82 -3.95
CA GLN A 105 5.56 -16.81 -4.97
C GLN A 105 4.60 -17.99 -5.08
N MET A 106 4.16 -18.55 -3.94
CA MET A 106 3.23 -19.69 -3.96
C MET A 106 1.86 -19.33 -4.55
N ILE A 107 1.39 -18.12 -4.29
CA ILE A 107 0.09 -17.66 -4.77
C ILE A 107 0.19 -17.22 -6.23
N SER A 108 1.29 -16.56 -6.62
CA SER A 108 1.47 -16.09 -7.98
C SER A 108 1.54 -17.22 -8.99
N SER A 109 2.23 -18.30 -8.64
CA SER A 109 2.22 -19.51 -9.44
C SER A 109 0.82 -20.09 -9.65
N LYS A 110 -0.12 -19.93 -8.70
CA LYS A 110 -1.50 -20.43 -8.84
C LYS A 110 -2.30 -19.62 -9.86
N TRP A 111 -2.21 -18.29 -9.85
CA TRP A 111 -2.93 -17.49 -10.83
C TRP A 111 -2.26 -17.52 -12.21
N GLU A 112 -0.93 -17.62 -12.26
CA GLU A 112 -0.17 -17.79 -13.51
C GLU A 112 -0.50 -19.13 -14.19
N SER A 113 -0.67 -20.20 -13.41
CA SER A 113 -1.06 -21.51 -13.93
C SER A 113 -2.56 -21.65 -14.21
N GLY A 114 -3.37 -20.63 -13.90
CA GLY A 114 -4.83 -20.71 -13.98
C GLY A 114 -5.42 -21.81 -13.09
N ALA A 115 -4.87 -22.03 -11.90
CA ALA A 115 -5.36 -23.03 -10.96
C ALA A 115 -6.83 -22.76 -10.60
N GLU A 116 -7.57 -23.82 -10.24
CA GLU A 116 -8.97 -23.71 -9.84
C GLU A 116 -9.14 -22.69 -8.71
N GLY A 117 -10.06 -21.74 -8.87
CA GLY A 117 -10.26 -20.61 -7.95
C GLY A 117 -9.29 -19.44 -8.11
N TYR A 118 -8.32 -19.51 -9.02
CA TYR A 118 -7.34 -18.45 -9.34
C TYR A 118 -7.32 -18.03 -10.81
N VAL A 119 -8.21 -18.58 -11.65
CA VAL A 119 -8.39 -18.17 -13.04
C VAL A 119 -8.70 -16.68 -13.14
N ASN A 120 -7.93 -15.95 -13.96
CA ASN A 120 -8.04 -14.50 -14.16
C ASN A 120 -7.89 -13.66 -12.88
N LYS A 121 -7.27 -14.19 -11.83
CA LYS A 121 -6.95 -13.41 -10.62
C LYS A 121 -5.59 -12.76 -10.73
N GLY A 122 -5.44 -11.63 -10.05
CA GLY A 122 -4.18 -10.93 -9.85
C GLY A 122 -4.09 -10.35 -8.45
N PRO A 123 -3.03 -9.58 -8.13
CA PRO A 123 -2.90 -8.82 -6.89
C PRO A 123 -4.21 -8.22 -6.34
N CYS A 124 -4.96 -7.46 -7.15
CA CYS A 124 -6.19 -6.80 -6.69
C CYS A 124 -7.31 -7.78 -6.26
N GLU A 125 -7.32 -9.00 -6.79
CA GLU A 125 -8.34 -10.03 -6.51
C GLU A 125 -7.97 -10.96 -5.35
N VAL A 126 -6.71 -10.89 -4.88
CA VAL A 126 -6.19 -11.81 -3.87
C VAL A 126 -5.81 -11.09 -2.58
N TYR A 127 -5.24 -9.90 -2.67
CA TYR A 127 -4.76 -9.14 -1.51
C TYR A 127 -5.83 -8.17 -1.00
N GLY A 128 -5.68 -7.73 0.25
CA GLY A 128 -6.71 -6.98 1.00
C GLY A 128 -6.29 -5.58 1.45
N ALA A 129 -6.99 -5.09 2.47
CA ALA A 129 -6.85 -3.74 2.99
C ALA A 129 -5.48 -3.46 3.63
N GLU A 130 -4.84 -4.47 4.21
CA GLU A 130 -3.52 -4.38 4.84
C GLU A 130 -2.48 -3.89 3.83
N HIS A 131 -2.38 -4.60 2.70
CA HIS A 131 -1.44 -4.26 1.64
C HIS A 131 -1.82 -2.96 0.93
N LEU A 132 -3.13 -2.68 0.78
CA LEU A 132 -3.58 -1.41 0.22
C LEU A 132 -3.20 -0.24 1.11
N ALA A 133 -3.35 -0.35 2.43
CA ALA A 133 -2.94 0.69 3.36
C ALA A 133 -1.42 0.96 3.32
N ARG A 134 -0.60 -0.08 3.11
CA ARG A 134 0.86 0.08 2.90
C ARG A 134 1.17 0.91 1.65
N LEU A 135 0.36 0.79 0.59
CA LEU A 135 0.46 1.64 -0.59
C LEU A 135 0.22 3.11 -0.21
N PHE A 136 -0.86 3.41 0.52
CA PHE A 136 -1.17 4.78 0.94
C PHE A 136 -0.07 5.43 1.78
N ALA A 137 0.60 4.65 2.65
CA ALA A 137 1.77 5.13 3.39
C ALA A 137 3.00 5.41 2.49
N SER A 138 3.07 4.81 1.30
CA SER A 138 4.19 4.97 0.36
C SER A 138 3.91 6.02 -0.74
N LEU A 139 2.64 6.33 -1.02
CA LEU A 139 2.24 7.27 -2.07
C LEU A 139 2.83 8.69 -1.95
N PRO A 140 2.97 9.32 -0.76
CA PRO A 140 3.60 10.62 -0.62
C PRO A 140 4.95 10.75 -1.34
N GLU A 141 5.84 9.80 -1.11
CA GLU A 141 7.18 9.76 -1.67
C GLU A 141 7.15 9.45 -3.18
N LEU A 142 6.24 8.57 -3.60
CA LEU A 142 6.09 8.18 -5.00
C LEU A 142 5.55 9.33 -5.86
N ILE A 143 4.58 10.09 -5.36
CA ILE A 143 4.03 11.25 -6.07
C ILE A 143 5.08 12.36 -6.15
N ALA A 144 5.95 12.51 -5.13
CA ALA A 144 7.07 13.46 -5.17
C ALA A 144 8.11 13.17 -6.25
N GLN A 145 8.09 11.97 -6.83
CA GLN A 145 8.94 11.58 -7.95
C GLN A 145 8.26 11.77 -9.31
N THR A 146 6.98 12.17 -9.33
CA THR A 146 6.23 12.43 -10.56
C THR A 146 6.42 13.87 -11.04
N GLY A 147 6.43 14.08 -12.35
CA GLY A 147 6.48 15.41 -12.98
C GLY A 147 5.13 16.12 -13.06
N LEU A 148 4.21 15.87 -12.12
CA LEU A 148 2.87 16.46 -12.11
C LEU A 148 2.90 17.95 -11.78
N SER A 149 1.96 18.71 -12.33
CA SER A 149 1.78 20.12 -11.95
C SER A 149 1.30 20.23 -10.50
N GLN A 150 1.61 21.34 -9.83
CA GLN A 150 1.18 21.58 -8.43
C GLN A 150 -0.33 21.41 -8.25
N GLN A 151 -1.13 21.88 -9.22
CA GLN A 151 -2.59 21.76 -9.19
C GLN A 151 -3.05 20.30 -9.29
N ALA A 152 -2.44 19.51 -10.19
CA ALA A 152 -2.77 18.09 -10.33
C ALA A 152 -2.37 17.31 -9.08
N THR A 153 -1.19 17.57 -8.53
CA THR A 153 -0.70 16.97 -7.27
C THR A 153 -1.63 17.28 -6.11
N GLN A 154 -2.09 18.53 -5.98
CA GLN A 154 -3.02 18.91 -4.91
C GLN A 154 -4.37 18.18 -5.04
N ARG A 155 -4.93 18.11 -6.25
CA ARG A 155 -6.19 17.41 -6.49
C ARG A 155 -6.07 15.92 -6.20
N LEU A 156 -4.99 15.28 -6.64
CA LEU A 156 -4.70 13.87 -6.36
C LEU A 156 -4.56 13.63 -4.84
N ARG A 157 -3.82 14.49 -4.14
CA ARG A 157 -3.66 14.42 -2.68
C ARG A 157 -5.00 14.47 -1.94
N GLU A 158 -5.92 15.33 -2.37
CA GLU A 158 -7.24 15.44 -1.77
C GLU A 158 -8.07 14.16 -1.98
N GLU A 159 -8.07 13.60 -3.19
CA GLU A 159 -8.79 12.34 -3.47
C GLU A 159 -8.20 11.15 -2.71
N LEU A 160 -6.88 11.05 -2.63
CA LEU A 160 -6.21 10.00 -1.85
C LEU A 160 -6.49 10.15 -0.35
N SER A 161 -6.57 11.38 0.16
CA SER A 161 -6.91 11.65 1.56
C SER A 161 -8.38 11.31 1.87
N LYS A 162 -9.31 11.54 0.92
CA LYS A 162 -10.70 11.09 1.05
C LYS A 162 -10.79 9.57 1.11
N PHE A 163 -10.04 8.88 0.25
CA PHE A 163 -9.99 7.43 0.25
C PHE A 163 -9.45 6.88 1.57
N SER A 164 -8.32 7.40 2.06
CA SER A 164 -7.73 6.93 3.34
C SER A 164 -8.69 7.15 4.52
N MET A 165 -9.39 8.28 4.55
CA MET A 165 -10.43 8.54 5.56
C MET A 165 -11.61 7.57 5.44
N TRP A 166 -12.05 7.26 4.22
CA TRP A 166 -13.12 6.29 4.00
C TRP A 166 -12.70 4.87 4.42
N LEU A 167 -11.50 4.43 4.04
CA LEU A 167 -10.98 3.11 4.41
C LEU A 167 -10.84 2.99 5.93
N SER A 168 -10.38 4.05 6.60
CA SER A 168 -10.30 4.12 8.06
C SER A 168 -11.65 3.95 8.77
N LYS A 169 -12.74 4.40 8.16
CA LYS A 169 -14.10 4.29 8.73
C LYS A 169 -14.70 2.90 8.55
N HIS A 170 -14.18 2.13 7.61
CA HIS A 170 -14.64 0.77 7.28
C HIS A 170 -13.57 -0.29 7.61
N SER A 171 -12.63 0.06 8.51
CA SER A 171 -11.49 -0.81 8.79
C SER A 171 -11.91 -2.15 9.41
N ASP A 172 -12.96 -2.15 10.22
CA ASP A 172 -13.56 -3.34 10.83
C ASP A 172 -14.11 -4.34 9.80
N ARG A 173 -14.53 -3.84 8.64
CA ARG A 173 -15.07 -4.67 7.55
C ARG A 173 -13.98 -5.33 6.71
N TYR A 174 -12.86 -4.63 6.48
CA TYR A 174 -11.87 -5.04 5.48
C TYR A 174 -10.55 -5.54 6.04
N PHE A 175 -10.13 -5.11 7.23
CA PHE A 175 -8.89 -5.58 7.84
C PHE A 175 -9.11 -6.90 8.57
N SER A 176 -8.13 -7.78 8.48
CA SER A 176 -8.14 -9.09 9.12
C SER A 176 -7.91 -8.93 10.61
N ALA A 177 -8.89 -9.36 11.41
CA ALA A 177 -8.75 -9.38 12.87
C ALA A 177 -7.69 -10.37 13.38
N LYS A 178 -7.27 -11.34 12.54
CA LYS A 178 -6.30 -12.38 12.88
C LYS A 178 -5.42 -12.72 11.68
N TYR A 179 -4.14 -12.91 11.96
CA TYR A 179 -3.14 -13.36 11.01
C TYR A 179 -2.80 -14.83 11.29
N ASP A 180 -2.48 -15.56 10.24
CA ASP A 180 -2.17 -16.98 10.32
C ASP A 180 -0.71 -17.19 10.72
N ALA A 181 -0.47 -18.13 11.62
CA ALA A 181 0.87 -18.67 11.85
C ALA A 181 1.15 -19.71 10.73
N PRO A 182 2.11 -19.47 9.83
CA PRO A 182 2.41 -20.39 8.76
C PRO A 182 3.13 -21.65 9.27
N SER A 183 3.21 -22.68 8.45
CA SER A 183 3.87 -23.94 8.83
C SER A 183 5.37 -23.75 9.07
N LYS A 184 5.99 -24.69 9.79
CA LYS A 184 7.43 -24.66 10.04
C LYS A 184 8.24 -24.68 8.74
N GLU A 185 7.81 -25.47 7.75
CA GLU A 185 8.45 -25.53 6.44
C GLU A 185 8.43 -24.20 5.70
N TYR A 186 7.35 -23.41 5.86
CA TYR A 186 7.29 -22.06 5.32
C TYR A 186 8.31 -21.16 6.01
N ILE A 187 8.35 -21.17 7.34
CA ILE A 187 9.26 -20.35 8.14
C ILE A 187 10.72 -20.64 7.77
N ASP A 188 11.07 -21.93 7.67
CA ASP A 188 12.43 -22.36 7.32
C ASP A 188 12.82 -21.88 5.91
N LYS A 189 11.91 -21.93 4.93
CA LYS A 189 12.13 -21.40 3.58
C LYS A 189 12.26 -19.88 3.55
N ALA A 190 11.40 -19.17 4.28
CA ALA A 190 11.41 -17.71 4.33
C ALA A 190 12.69 -17.16 5.02
N LYS A 191 13.23 -17.89 6.01
CA LYS A 191 14.46 -17.51 6.75
C LYS A 191 15.75 -18.05 6.14
N GLY A 192 15.69 -19.09 5.30
CA GLY A 192 16.85 -19.66 4.60
C GLY A 192 17.45 -18.76 3.51
N VAL A 193 16.82 -17.63 3.21
CA VAL A 193 17.38 -16.58 2.34
C VAL A 193 18.18 -15.61 3.21
N ASN A 194 19.50 -15.61 3.02
CA ASN A 194 20.45 -14.80 3.78
C ASN A 194 19.99 -13.35 3.95
N SER A 195 19.97 -12.90 5.20
CA SER A 195 19.56 -11.57 5.62
C SER A 195 20.60 -10.53 5.18
N GLN A 196 20.32 -9.79 4.11
CA GLN A 196 20.86 -8.45 3.92
C GLN A 196 19.71 -7.54 3.52
N ASP A 197 19.37 -6.64 4.46
CA ASP A 197 18.71 -5.36 4.32
C ASP A 197 17.64 -5.22 3.23
N ALA A 198 16.37 -5.19 3.63
CA ALA A 198 15.30 -4.61 2.82
C ALA A 198 14.97 -3.19 3.34
N PRO A 199 15.69 -2.15 2.89
CA PRO A 199 15.27 -0.77 3.14
C PRO A 199 13.96 -0.47 2.38
N GLY A 200 13.08 0.35 2.97
CA GLY A 200 11.94 0.94 2.25
C GLY A 200 10.58 0.24 2.42
N THR A 201 10.27 -0.29 3.60
CA THR A 201 8.92 -0.78 3.91
C THR A 201 8.04 0.36 4.45
N ALA A 202 6.72 0.30 4.22
CA ALA A 202 5.75 1.34 4.58
C ALA A 202 5.84 1.77 6.07
N THR A 203 6.18 0.84 6.97
CA THR A 203 6.32 1.12 8.40
C THR A 203 7.57 1.92 8.74
N ALA A 204 8.70 1.64 8.09
CA ALA A 204 9.91 2.45 8.27
C ALA A 204 9.62 3.91 7.91
N ARG A 205 8.81 4.12 6.86
CA ARG A 205 8.36 5.45 6.41
C ARG A 205 7.36 6.11 7.38
N LEU A 206 6.40 5.36 7.92
CA LEU A 206 5.47 5.90 8.94
C LEU A 206 6.21 6.40 10.18
N PHE A 207 7.24 5.67 10.64
CA PHE A 207 8.07 6.11 11.77
C PHE A 207 8.86 7.39 11.46
N GLU A 208 9.19 7.67 10.19
CA GLU A 208 9.82 8.91 9.76
C GLU A 208 8.82 10.08 9.67
N MET A 209 7.59 9.82 9.22
CA MET A 209 6.52 10.82 9.15
C MET A 209 6.13 11.36 10.54
N ASP A 210 6.01 10.49 11.55
CA ASP A 210 5.70 10.90 12.92
C ASP A 210 6.86 11.67 13.61
N LYS A 211 8.09 11.53 13.11
CA LYS A 211 9.22 12.36 13.56
C LYS A 211 9.11 13.78 13.00
N GLN A 212 8.73 13.92 11.73
CA GLN A 212 8.55 15.23 11.08
C GLN A 212 7.42 16.06 11.73
N ASP A 213 6.30 15.44 12.09
CA ASP A 213 5.16 16.13 12.75
C ASP A 213 5.46 16.57 14.20
N LYS A 214 6.54 16.09 14.84
CA LYS A 214 6.95 16.50 16.20
C LYS A 214 8.08 17.54 16.21
N SER A 215 8.57 17.92 15.04
CA SER A 215 9.68 18.88 14.86
C SER A 215 9.26 20.23 14.28
N ASP A 216 7.96 20.41 13.97
CA ASP A 216 7.31 21.70 13.66
C ASP A 216 6.54 22.21 14.89
#